data_AF-A0A938TVK9-F1
#
_entry.id   AF-A0A938TVK9-F1
#
_cell.length_a   1.000
_cell.length_b   1.000
_cell.length_c   1.000
_cell.angle_alpha   90.00
_cell.angle_beta   90.00
_cell.angle_gamma   90.00
#
_symmetry.space_group_name_H-M   'P 1'
#
loop_
_entity.id
_entity.type
_entity.pdbx_description
1 polymer ?
#
loop_
_entity_poly.entity_id
_entity_poly.type
_entity_poly.pdbx_seq_one_letter_code
_entity_poly.pdbx_strand_id
1 'polypeptide(L)'
;MSSPDFANAKIIDADGHVLDREAELHKFLFRHTVGRRFETLLDCVALIYGGIPEQFPRLRVVFLECGCGWVPYWMDRMDEEWEKRRSEAPLLKMRPSDYMKKGNWFYAAEPEESTLPFCLDKVGEDTILFASDYPHWDGSFPSYDVDGRGAQRYHGGAKSKEHAR
;
A
#
# COMPACT_ATOMS: atom_id res chain seq x y z
N MET A 1 37.29 -3.03 -19.52
CA MET A 1 36.43 -1.83 -19.47
C MET A 1 36.04 -1.62 -18.02
N SER A 2 36.35 -0.47 -17.41
CA SER A 2 35.93 -0.14 -16.04
C SER A 2 34.44 0.18 -16.04
N SER A 3 33.70 -0.33 -15.06
CA SER A 3 32.29 0.00 -14.86
C SER A 3 32.13 1.52 -14.65
N PRO A 4 31.05 2.12 -15.17
CA PRO A 4 30.77 3.53 -14.92
C PRO A 4 30.59 3.82 -13.43
N ASP A 5 31.17 4.94 -12.97
CA ASP A 5 31.01 5.44 -11.61
C ASP A 5 29.69 6.20 -11.48
N PHE A 6 28.72 5.59 -10.82
CA PHE A 6 27.39 6.16 -10.60
C PHE A 6 27.30 7.02 -9.33
N ALA A 7 28.36 7.12 -8.52
CA ALA A 7 28.31 7.85 -7.25
C ALA A 7 28.00 9.35 -7.44
N ASN A 8 28.30 9.90 -8.61
CA ASN A 8 28.05 11.31 -8.96
C ASN A 8 27.04 11.49 -10.10
N ALA A 9 26.28 10.44 -10.43
CA ALA A 9 25.31 10.50 -11.52
C ALA A 9 24.16 11.47 -11.18
N LYS A 10 24.07 12.57 -11.92
CA LYS A 10 22.97 13.52 -11.82
C LYS A 10 21.77 13.00 -12.61
N ILE A 11 20.58 13.03 -12.02
CA ILE A 11 19.35 12.89 -12.79
C ILE A 11 19.08 14.24 -13.43
N ILE A 12 18.88 14.24 -14.74
CA ILE A 12 18.58 15.45 -15.51
C ILE A 12 17.21 15.22 -16.15
N ASP A 13 16.30 16.18 -15.99
CA ASP A 13 14.99 16.12 -16.66
C ASP A 13 15.11 16.38 -18.17
N ALA A 14 14.00 16.26 -18.90
CA ALA A 14 13.99 16.46 -20.35
C ALA A 14 14.38 17.90 -20.77
N ASP A 15 14.31 18.85 -19.84
CA ASP A 15 14.60 20.27 -20.05
C ASP A 15 16.04 20.65 -19.63
N GLY A 16 16.81 19.70 -19.11
CA GLY A 16 18.20 19.91 -18.71
C GLY A 16 18.40 20.32 -17.25
N HIS A 17 17.35 20.33 -16.42
CA HIS A 17 17.49 20.65 -15.00
C HIS A 17 18.03 19.46 -14.22
N VAL A 18 18.98 19.73 -13.33
CA VAL A 18 19.47 18.74 -12.37
C VAL A 18 18.41 18.53 -11.30
N LEU A 19 17.85 17.33 -11.23
CA LEU A 19 16.95 16.92 -10.17
C LEU A 19 17.76 16.45 -8.97
N ASP A 20 17.67 17.19 -7.87
CA ASP A 20 18.15 16.75 -6.58
C ASP A 20 17.16 15.75 -5.99
N ARG A 21 17.58 14.47 -5.91
CA ARG A 21 16.74 13.38 -5.40
C ARG A 21 16.23 13.63 -4.00
N GLU A 22 17.04 14.25 -3.14
CA GLU A 22 16.66 14.51 -1.75
C GLU A 22 15.70 15.70 -1.65
N ALA A 23 15.92 16.74 -2.45
CA ALA A 23 15.04 17.91 -2.50
C ALA A 23 13.61 17.55 -2.96
N GLU A 24 13.48 16.66 -3.94
CA GLU A 24 12.18 16.26 -4.50
C GLU A 24 11.35 15.42 -3.53
N LEU A 25 11.97 14.63 -2.64
CA LEU A 25 11.27 13.86 -1.61
C LEU A 25 10.57 14.73 -0.56
N HIS A 26 10.94 16.00 -0.42
CA HIS A 26 10.22 16.93 0.46
C HIS A 26 8.86 17.35 -0.08
N LYS A 27 8.61 17.18 -1.39
CA LYS A 27 7.30 17.46 -1.96
C LYS A 27 6.31 16.40 -1.49
N PHE A 28 5.13 16.86 -1.08
CA PHE A 28 4.07 15.98 -0.57
C PHE A 28 3.74 14.84 -1.53
N LEU A 29 3.66 15.10 -2.84
CA LEU A 29 3.43 14.07 -3.86
C LEU A 29 4.39 12.89 -3.71
N PHE A 30 5.70 13.16 -3.71
CA PHE A 30 6.72 12.11 -3.63
C PHE A 30 6.69 11.40 -2.28
N ARG A 31 6.65 12.16 -1.18
CA ARG A 31 6.60 11.60 0.17
C ARG A 31 5.35 10.73 0.38
N HIS A 32 4.20 11.17 -0.11
CA HIS A 32 2.94 10.45 0.01
C HIS A 32 2.94 9.18 -0.85
N THR A 33 3.53 9.22 -2.05
CA THR A 33 3.69 8.05 -2.92
C THR A 33 4.56 6.97 -2.29
N VAL A 34 5.66 7.32 -1.61
CA VAL A 34 6.61 6.32 -1.10
C VAL A 34 6.47 6.02 0.39
N GLY A 35 6.28 7.04 1.23
CA GLY A 35 6.46 6.96 2.69
C GLY A 35 5.65 5.86 3.35
N ARG A 36 4.35 6.08 3.53
CA ARG A 36 3.46 5.14 4.22
C ARG A 36 3.53 3.73 3.63
N ARG A 37 3.56 3.62 2.30
CA ARG A 37 3.51 2.34 1.57
C ARG A 37 4.72 1.47 1.91
N PHE A 38 5.95 1.99 1.79
CA PHE A 38 7.14 1.20 2.09
C PHE A 38 7.33 0.96 3.58
N GLU A 39 6.95 1.90 4.45
CA GLU A 39 6.96 1.71 5.90
C GLU A 39 6.07 0.53 6.31
N THR A 40 4.85 0.45 5.77
CA THR A 40 3.92 -0.67 6.01
C THR A 40 4.52 -2.02 5.61
N LEU A 41 5.22 -2.10 4.48
CA LEU A 41 5.88 -3.34 4.05
C LEU A 41 6.96 -3.78 5.04
N LEU A 42 7.76 -2.83 5.56
CA LEU A 42 8.77 -3.09 6.57
C LEU A 42 8.14 -3.55 7.90
N ASP A 43 7.05 -2.90 8.31
CA ASP A 43 6.31 -3.25 9.52
C ASP A 43 5.74 -4.67 9.42
N CYS A 44 5.19 -5.05 8.26
CA CYS A 44 4.71 -6.40 8.02
C CYS A 44 5.82 -7.45 8.19
N VAL A 45 7.01 -7.19 7.67
CA VAL A 45 8.17 -8.08 7.85
C VAL A 45 8.53 -8.21 9.32
N ALA A 46 8.65 -7.08 10.03
CA ALA A 46 9.05 -7.05 11.43
C ALA A 46 8.05 -7.82 12.32
N LEU A 47 6.74 -7.60 12.12
CA LEU A 47 5.70 -8.25 12.90
C LEU A 47 5.65 -9.76 12.64
N ILE A 48 5.67 -10.18 11.37
CA ILE A 48 5.57 -11.60 11.01
C ILE A 48 6.85 -12.33 11.40
N TYR A 49 8.04 -11.94 10.91
CA TYR A 49 9.28 -12.64 11.25
C TYR A 49 9.67 -12.51 12.72
N GLY A 50 9.24 -11.44 13.39
CA GLY A 50 9.36 -11.29 14.85
C GLY A 50 8.48 -12.26 15.65
N GLY A 51 7.63 -13.06 15.00
CA GLY A 51 6.81 -14.08 15.64
C GLY A 51 5.61 -13.53 16.40
N ILE A 52 5.17 -12.30 16.10
CA ILE A 52 3.97 -11.72 16.72
C ILE A 52 2.73 -12.61 16.54
N PRO A 53 2.45 -13.22 15.38
CA PRO A 53 1.31 -14.13 15.24
C PRO A 53 1.35 -15.34 16.20
N GLU A 54 2.54 -15.78 16.58
CA GLU A 54 2.75 -16.94 17.46
C GLU A 54 2.65 -16.57 18.93
N GLN A 55 3.20 -15.41 19.30
CA GLN A 55 3.16 -14.92 20.68
C GLN A 55 1.77 -14.40 21.05
N PHE A 56 1.06 -13.79 20.11
CA PHE A 56 -0.24 -13.16 20.33
C PHE A 56 -1.27 -13.67 19.31
N PRO A 57 -1.69 -14.95 19.38
CA PRO A 57 -2.53 -15.58 18.34
C PRO A 57 -3.95 -15.00 18.22
N ARG A 58 -4.38 -14.17 19.18
CA ARG A 58 -5.67 -13.46 19.15
C ARG A 58 -5.54 -12.00 18.72
N LEU A 59 -4.33 -11.48 18.55
CA LEU A 59 -4.13 -10.11 18.10
C LEU A 59 -4.69 -9.98 16.67
N ARG A 60 -5.43 -8.89 16.45
CA ARG A 60 -5.90 -8.51 15.12
C ARG A 60 -5.05 -7.35 14.64
N VAL A 61 -4.49 -7.47 13.45
CA VAL A 61 -3.64 -6.45 12.83
C VAL A 61 -4.31 -5.97 11.55
N VAL A 62 -4.33 -4.66 11.33
CA VAL A 62 -4.83 -4.07 10.09
C VAL A 62 -3.80 -3.09 9.53
N PHE A 63 -3.55 -3.20 8.23
CA PHE A 63 -2.75 -2.24 7.47
C PHE A 63 -3.70 -1.32 6.71
N LEU A 64 -3.56 -0.01 6.93
CA LEU A 64 -4.45 1.03 6.41
C LEU A 64 -3.67 1.98 5.50
N GLU A 65 -4.37 2.63 4.56
CA GLU A 65 -3.86 3.74 3.74
C GLU A 65 -2.61 3.37 2.90
N CYS A 66 -2.51 2.10 2.49
CA CYS A 66 -1.41 1.58 1.67
C CYS A 66 -1.89 0.76 0.47
N GLY A 67 -3.20 0.68 0.25
CA GLY A 67 -3.83 -0.28 -0.63
C GLY A 67 -3.54 -1.74 -0.27
N CYS A 68 -4.07 -2.65 -1.08
CA CYS A 68 -3.94 -4.10 -0.89
C CYS A 68 -3.09 -4.79 -1.97
N GLY A 69 -2.80 -4.12 -3.09
CA GLY A 69 -2.07 -4.67 -4.24
C GLY A 69 -0.68 -5.23 -3.92
N TRP A 70 -0.04 -4.76 -2.85
CA TRP A 70 1.27 -5.24 -2.42
C TRP A 70 1.23 -6.61 -1.74
N VAL A 71 0.09 -6.99 -1.16
CA VAL A 71 -0.03 -8.13 -0.25
C VAL A 71 0.30 -9.46 -0.94
N PRO A 72 -0.21 -9.78 -2.15
CA PRO A 72 0.14 -11.01 -2.84
C PRO A 72 1.64 -11.13 -3.13
N TYR A 73 2.25 -10.06 -3.64
CA TYR A 73 3.68 -10.03 -3.91
C TYR A 73 4.50 -10.23 -2.63
N TRP A 74 4.08 -9.62 -1.52
CA TRP A 74 4.80 -9.71 -0.26
C TRP A 74 4.73 -11.09 0.38
N MET A 75 3.57 -11.77 0.28
CA MET A 75 3.44 -13.17 0.67
C MET A 75 4.46 -14.06 -0.05
N ASP A 76 4.53 -13.96 -1.39
CA ASP A 76 5.48 -14.76 -2.19
C ASP A 76 6.93 -14.44 -1.80
N ARG A 77 7.25 -13.14 -1.68
CA ARG A 77 8.59 -12.66 -1.32
C ARG A 77 9.02 -13.17 0.06
N MET A 78 8.12 -13.11 1.05
CA MET A 78 8.42 -13.50 2.42
C MET A 78 8.51 -15.01 2.58
N ASP A 79 7.67 -15.78 1.90
CA ASP A 79 7.73 -17.23 1.89
C ASP A 79 9.07 -17.71 1.31
N GLU A 80 9.49 -17.14 0.18
CA GLU A 80 10.77 -17.49 -0.47
C GLU A 80 11.98 -17.29 0.46
N GLU A 81 12.09 -16.12 1.13
CA GLU A 81 13.19 -15.86 2.06
C GLU A 81 13.11 -16.75 3.29
N TRP A 82 11.91 -16.96 3.81
CA TRP A 82 11.71 -17.77 5.00
C TRP A 82 12.09 -19.24 4.76
N GLU A 83 11.77 -19.79 3.59
CA GLU A 83 12.19 -21.14 3.21
C GLU A 83 13.71 -21.30 3.15
N LYS A 84 14.42 -20.26 2.70
CA LYS A 84 15.89 -20.24 2.58
C LYS A 84 16.59 -19.96 3.90
N ARG A 85 15.99 -19.16 4.78
CA ARG A 85 16.63 -18.59 5.99
C ARG A 85 15.79 -18.81 7.25
N ARG A 86 15.08 -19.94 7.35
CA ARG A 86 14.15 -20.25 8.45
C ARG A 86 14.75 -20.07 9.85
N SER A 87 16.05 -20.30 10.02
CA SER A 87 16.76 -20.10 11.30
C SER A 87 16.77 -18.66 11.80
N GLU A 88 16.54 -17.67 10.92
CA GLU A 88 16.49 -16.24 11.27
C GLU A 88 15.10 -15.77 11.71
N ALA A 89 14.06 -16.61 11.52
CA ALA A 89 12.72 -16.40 12.06
C ALA A 89 12.27 -17.60 12.91
N PRO A 90 12.99 -17.91 14.01
CA PRO A 90 12.89 -19.19 14.71
C PRO A 90 11.54 -19.42 15.41
N LEU A 91 10.76 -18.36 15.63
CA LEU A 91 9.45 -18.45 16.28
C LEU A 91 8.37 -18.94 15.33
N LEU A 92 8.54 -18.78 14.01
CA LEU A 92 7.50 -19.10 13.04
C LEU A 92 7.31 -20.61 12.84
N LYS A 93 6.06 -21.04 12.91
CA LYS A 93 5.64 -22.45 12.76
C LYS A 93 5.04 -22.77 11.39
N MET A 94 4.42 -21.80 10.73
CA MET A 94 3.87 -21.88 9.37
C MET A 94 4.54 -20.87 8.45
N ARG A 95 4.20 -20.90 7.15
CA ARG A 95 4.73 -19.91 6.19
C ARG A 95 4.21 -18.52 6.55
N PRO A 96 4.97 -17.44 6.29
CA PRO A 96 4.51 -16.07 6.41
C PRO A 96 3.13 -15.83 5.78
N SER A 97 2.92 -16.32 4.56
CA SER A 97 1.65 -16.20 3.83
C SER A 97 0.47 -16.85 4.55
N ASP A 98 0.68 -17.97 5.25
CA ASP A 98 -0.38 -18.64 6.01
C ASP A 98 -0.87 -17.78 7.18
N TYR A 99 0.02 -17.04 7.85
CA TYR A 99 -0.38 -16.07 8.88
C TYR A 99 -1.16 -14.90 8.27
N MET A 100 -0.67 -14.38 7.15
CA MET A 100 -1.26 -13.23 6.45
C MET A 100 -2.68 -13.50 5.94
N LYS A 101 -3.07 -14.78 5.79
CA LYS A 101 -4.42 -15.22 5.38
C LYS A 101 -5.31 -15.74 6.53
N LYS A 102 -4.80 -15.79 7.76
CA LYS A 102 -5.41 -16.55 8.89
C LYS A 102 -6.71 -15.96 9.48
N GLY A 103 -7.25 -14.88 8.90
CA GLY A 103 -8.49 -14.23 9.36
C GLY A 103 -8.32 -13.31 10.58
N ASN A 104 -7.09 -13.00 10.97
CA ASN A 104 -6.78 -11.97 11.99
C ASN A 104 -5.74 -10.94 11.51
N TRP A 105 -5.44 -10.95 10.21
CA TRP A 105 -4.58 -9.99 9.51
C TRP A 105 -5.39 -9.40 8.37
N PHE A 106 -5.49 -8.08 8.33
CA PHE A 106 -6.40 -7.37 7.45
C PHE A 106 -5.69 -6.27 6.66
N TYR A 107 -6.20 -5.97 5.47
CA TYR A 107 -5.60 -5.01 4.55
C TYR A 107 -6.70 -4.12 3.96
N ALA A 108 -6.55 -2.81 4.08
CA ALA A 108 -7.48 -1.88 3.44
C ALA A 108 -7.21 -1.80 1.93
N ALA A 109 -8.25 -1.98 1.13
CA ALA A 109 -8.23 -1.71 -0.30
C ALA A 109 -8.67 -0.27 -0.57
N GLU A 110 -8.05 0.34 -1.57
CA GLU A 110 -8.51 1.60 -2.15
C GLU A 110 -9.56 1.33 -3.24
N PRO A 111 -10.57 2.21 -3.42
CA PRO A 111 -11.74 1.94 -4.27
C PRO A 111 -11.43 1.68 -5.75
N GLU A 112 -10.29 2.16 -6.25
CA GLU A 112 -9.91 2.14 -7.66
C GLU A 112 -8.70 1.22 -7.95
N GLU A 113 -8.32 0.36 -7.00
CA GLU A 113 -7.24 -0.60 -7.21
C GLU A 113 -7.60 -1.65 -8.26
N SER A 114 -7.00 -1.55 -9.44
CA SER A 114 -7.13 -2.54 -10.51
C SER A 114 -6.66 -3.95 -10.10
N THR A 115 -5.84 -4.03 -9.06
CA THR A 115 -5.33 -5.30 -8.49
C THR A 115 -6.29 -5.93 -7.48
N LEU A 116 -7.36 -5.26 -7.08
CA LEU A 116 -8.29 -5.74 -6.05
C LEU A 116 -8.86 -7.13 -6.36
N PRO A 117 -9.34 -7.46 -7.58
CA PRO A 117 -9.84 -8.82 -7.87
C PRO A 117 -8.78 -9.90 -7.65
N PHE A 118 -7.52 -9.61 -7.99
CA PHE A 118 -6.41 -10.53 -7.76
C PHE A 118 -6.08 -10.66 -6.26
N CYS A 119 -6.16 -9.57 -5.50
CA CYS A 119 -5.96 -9.61 -4.05
C CYS A 119 -7.05 -10.42 -3.35
N LEU A 120 -8.31 -10.26 -3.76
CA LEU A 120 -9.42 -11.06 -3.23
C LEU A 120 -9.20 -12.56 -3.49
N ASP A 121 -8.77 -12.94 -4.69
CA ASP A 121 -8.45 -14.34 -5.04
C ASP A 121 -7.28 -14.90 -4.23
N LYS A 122 -6.19 -14.12 -4.06
CA LYS A 122 -4.96 -14.62 -3.45
C LYS A 122 -4.92 -14.56 -1.94
N VAL A 123 -5.48 -13.53 -1.35
CA VAL A 123 -5.43 -13.26 0.10
C VAL A 123 -6.70 -13.77 0.80
N GLY A 124 -7.84 -13.72 0.11
CA GLY A 124 -9.15 -14.11 0.61
C GLY A 124 -10.01 -12.90 0.97
N GLU A 125 -11.27 -12.91 0.53
CA GLU A 125 -12.21 -11.80 0.68
C GLU A 125 -12.45 -11.37 2.14
N ASP A 126 -12.41 -12.31 3.08
CA ASP A 126 -12.59 -12.04 4.52
C ASP A 126 -11.44 -11.23 5.16
N THR A 127 -10.33 -11.03 4.44
CA THR A 127 -9.15 -10.30 4.93
C THR A 127 -9.05 -8.88 4.38
N ILE A 128 -9.81 -8.56 3.33
CA ILE A 128 -9.76 -7.26 2.67
C ILE A 128 -10.87 -6.36 3.19
N LEU A 129 -10.51 -5.14 3.59
CA LEU A 129 -11.43 -4.17 4.17
C LEU A 129 -11.57 -2.95 3.28
N PHE A 130 -12.76 -2.34 3.28
CA PHE A 130 -12.94 -1.00 2.74
C PHE A 130 -12.62 0.05 3.82
N ALA A 131 -11.84 1.08 3.47
CA ALA A 131 -11.62 2.25 4.28
C ALA A 131 -11.92 3.51 3.45
N SER A 132 -12.71 4.43 4.01
CA SER A 132 -13.06 5.67 3.29
C SER A 132 -11.95 6.71 3.32
N ASP A 133 -11.16 6.71 4.39
CA ASP A 133 -10.21 7.78 4.72
C ASP A 133 -10.84 9.19 4.79
N TYR A 134 -12.14 9.29 5.09
CA TYR A 134 -12.77 10.59 5.27
C TYR A 134 -12.16 11.35 6.47
N PRO A 135 -11.82 12.66 6.36
CA PRO A 135 -12.12 13.58 5.26
C PRO A 135 -10.93 13.93 4.36
N HIS A 136 -10.00 12.99 4.14
CA HIS A 136 -8.80 13.27 3.36
C HIS A 136 -9.10 13.72 1.92
N TRP A 137 -8.12 14.43 1.37
CA TRP A 137 -8.18 15.09 0.06
C TRP A 137 -8.23 14.11 -1.11
N ASP A 138 -7.69 12.91 -0.91
CA ASP A 138 -7.68 11.79 -1.85
C ASP A 138 -8.82 10.79 -1.62
N GLY A 139 -9.66 11.03 -0.61
CA GLY A 139 -10.91 10.30 -0.40
C GLY A 139 -12.01 10.73 -1.38
N SER A 140 -12.93 9.80 -1.65
CA SER A 140 -14.05 10.03 -2.57
C SER A 140 -15.36 10.43 -1.86
N PHE A 141 -15.34 10.76 -0.57
CA PHE A 141 -16.56 11.19 0.15
C PHE A 141 -17.10 12.53 -0.40
N PRO A 142 -18.43 12.70 -0.52
CA PRO A 142 -19.52 11.76 -0.24
C PRO A 142 -19.87 10.84 -1.43
N SER A 143 -19.10 10.90 -2.50
CA SER A 143 -19.33 10.25 -3.80
C SER A 143 -18.76 8.83 -3.93
N TYR A 144 -18.58 8.06 -2.84
CA TYR A 144 -18.17 6.66 -2.98
C TYR A 144 -19.25 5.91 -3.76
N ASP A 145 -18.91 5.50 -4.98
CA ASP A 145 -19.79 4.69 -5.81
C ASP A 145 -19.70 3.23 -5.37
N VAL A 146 -20.63 2.83 -4.52
CA VAL A 146 -20.77 1.46 -4.02
C VAL A 146 -21.20 0.46 -5.11
N ASP A 147 -21.58 0.93 -6.31
CA ASP A 147 -22.06 0.10 -7.42
C ASP A 147 -20.96 -0.22 -8.46
N GLY A 148 -19.71 0.25 -8.25
CA GLY A 148 -18.59 -0.06 -9.16
C GLY A 148 -18.68 0.55 -10.56
N ARG A 149 -19.45 1.63 -10.74
CA ARG A 149 -19.61 2.35 -12.03
C ARG A 149 -18.65 3.52 -12.23
N GLY A 150 -17.64 3.62 -11.36
CA GLY A 150 -16.60 4.65 -11.40
C GLY A 150 -17.13 5.94 -10.78
N ALA A 151 -16.48 6.39 -9.71
CA ALA A 151 -16.78 7.65 -9.08
C ALA A 151 -16.54 8.78 -10.11
N GLN A 152 -17.61 9.30 -10.72
CA GLN A 152 -17.51 10.56 -11.43
C GLN A 152 -17.13 11.61 -10.40
N ARG A 153 -15.87 12.08 -10.47
CA ARG A 153 -15.35 13.17 -9.64
C ARG A 153 -16.41 14.24 -9.49
N TYR A 154 -16.89 14.45 -8.26
CA TYR A 154 -17.84 15.51 -7.95
C TYR A 154 -17.12 16.85 -8.16
N HIS A 155 -17.14 17.40 -9.38
CA HIS A 155 -16.75 18.77 -9.64
C HIS A 155 -17.88 19.65 -9.15
N GLY A 156 -17.68 20.24 -7.97
CA GLY A 156 -18.56 21.23 -7.37
C GLY A 156 -18.75 22.43 -8.30
N GLY A 157 -19.65 22.30 -9.27
CA GLY A 157 -20.18 23.40 -10.04
C GLY A 157 -21.17 24.14 -9.15
N ALA A 158 -20.69 25.18 -8.47
CA ALA A 158 -21.56 26.24 -8.00
C ALA A 158 -22.30 26.81 -9.23
N LYS A 159 -23.50 26.33 -9.51
CA LYS A 159 -24.41 27.01 -10.42
C LYS A 159 -24.83 28.30 -9.73
N SER A 160 -24.22 29.40 -10.13
CA SER A 160 -24.70 30.74 -9.84
C SER A 160 -26.16 30.83 -10.27
N LYS A 161 -27.07 30.97 -9.32
CA LYS A 161 -28.44 31.41 -9.60
C LYS A 161 -28.36 32.87 -10.00
N GLU A 162 -28.32 33.13 -11.29
CA GLU A 162 -28.54 34.47 -11.84
C GLU A 162 -29.68 34.42 -12.84
N HIS A 163 -30.86 34.82 -12.35
CA HIS A 163 -31.83 35.72 -12.96
C HIS A 163 -33.26 35.30 -12.64
N ALA A 164 -33.81 35.99 -11.65
CA ALA A 164 -35.22 36.29 -11.61
C ALA A 164 -35.57 37.15 -12.84
N ARG A 165 -36.56 36.70 -13.60
CA ARG A 165 -37.66 37.49 -14.17
C ARG A 165 -38.71 36.54 -14.71
#